data_AF-U1N1I3-F1
#
_entry.id   AF-U1N1I3-F1
#
_cell.length_a   1.000
_cell.length_b   1.000
_cell.length_c   1.000
_cell.angle_alpha   90.00
_cell.angle_beta   90.00
_cell.angle_gamma   90.00
#
_symmetry.space_group_name_H-M   'P 1'
#
loop_
_entity.id
_entity.type
_entity.pdbx_description
1 polymer ?
#
loop_
_entity_poly.entity_id
_entity_poly.type
_entity_poly.pdbx_seq_one_letter_code
_entity_poly.pdbx_strand_id
1 'polypeptide(L)'
;MELKRLEVQNFRQFYGTQEVSFSLEKSNNVTVIHGDNGSGKTTLLNAFLWLFYNELTLPQPDKIVTERALDEASVNSRVPARVKLEFKDQGRQYTAERTQVFQKQSQTDL
;
A
#
# COMPACT_ATOMS: atom_id res chain seq x y z
N MET A 1 -16.53 -10.37 -4.41
CA MET A 1 -15.68 -9.18 -4.40
C MET A 1 -15.06 -8.94 -5.77
N GLU A 2 -15.28 -7.76 -6.36
CA GLU A 2 -14.68 -7.27 -7.61
C GLU A 2 -13.80 -6.06 -7.27
N LEU A 3 -12.48 -6.15 -7.44
CA LEU A 3 -11.54 -5.06 -7.13
C LEU A 3 -11.64 -3.97 -8.19
N LYS A 4 -11.66 -2.70 -7.79
CA LYS A 4 -11.69 -1.55 -8.72
C LYS A 4 -10.37 -0.80 -8.74
N ARG A 5 -9.93 -0.33 -7.57
CA ARG A 5 -8.75 0.54 -7.44
C ARG A 5 -8.06 0.29 -6.11
N LEU A 6 -6.76 0.02 -6.15
CA LEU A 6 -5.88 -0.01 -4.99
C LEU A 6 -5.00 1.23 -5.02
N GLU A 7 -4.96 1.98 -3.93
CA GLU A 7 -4.08 3.12 -3.71
C GLU A 7 -3.20 2.85 -2.51
N VAL A 8 -1.90 3.03 -2.66
CA VAL A 8 -0.90 2.90 -1.58
C VAL A 8 -0.15 4.21 -1.43
N GLN A 9 0.07 4.65 -0.20
CA GLN A 9 0.80 5.86 0.12
C GLN A 9 1.95 5.54 1.06
N ASN A 10 3.18 5.87 0.66
CA ASN A 10 4.41 5.67 1.44
C ASN A 10 4.49 4.29 2.10
N PHE A 11 4.11 3.24 1.36
CA PHE A 11 4.00 1.88 1.87
C PHE A 11 5.14 1.03 1.31
N ARG A 12 6.08 0.64 2.18
CA ARG A 12 7.29 -0.12 1.84
C ARG A 12 8.07 0.61 0.74
N GLN A 13 8.40 -0.05 -0.38
CA GLN A 13 9.11 0.59 -1.49
C GLN A 13 8.25 1.57 -2.31
N PHE A 14 6.93 1.67 -2.07
CA PHE A 14 6.05 2.59 -2.80
C PHE A 14 6.05 3.98 -2.17
N TYR A 15 7.00 4.82 -2.61
CA TYR A 15 7.12 6.22 -2.21
C TYR A 15 6.00 7.08 -2.80
N GLY A 16 5.49 8.04 -2.02
CA GLY A 16 4.37 8.89 -2.42
C GLY A 16 3.09 8.08 -2.59
N THR A 17 2.15 8.58 -3.41
CA THR A 17 0.91 7.87 -3.72
C THR A 17 1.06 7.11 -5.04
N GLN A 18 0.83 5.80 -5.01
CA GLN A 18 0.82 4.92 -6.17
C GLN A 18 -0.56 4.27 -6.30
N GLU A 19 -0.99 3.97 -7.52
CA GLU A 19 -2.32 3.44 -7.81
C GLU A 19 -2.28 2.28 -8.79
N VAL A 20 -3.15 1.29 -8.59
CA VAL A 20 -3.48 0.25 -9.56
C VAL A 20 -4.99 0.25 -9.79
N SER A 21 -5.40 0.45 -11.05
CA SER A 21 -6.76 0.22 -11.52
C SER A 21 -6.88 -1.23 -12.04
N PHE A 22 -7.86 -1.97 -11.54
CA PHE A 22 -8.11 -3.35 -11.93
C PHE A 22 -9.09 -3.42 -13.09
N SER A 23 -9.00 -4.49 -13.88
CA SER A 23 -9.92 -4.72 -14.98
C SER A 23 -11.28 -5.17 -14.45
N LEU A 24 -12.33 -4.51 -14.95
CA LEU A 24 -13.73 -4.79 -14.61
C LEU A 24 -14.51 -5.38 -15.78
N GLU A 25 -13.90 -5.44 -16.96
CA GLU A 25 -14.54 -5.90 -18.19
C GLU A 25 -14.63 -7.42 -18.22
N LYS A 26 -15.81 -7.97 -18.52
CA LYS A 26 -16.01 -9.44 -18.58
C LYS A 26 -15.12 -10.11 -19.63
N SER A 27 -14.82 -9.42 -20.73
CA SER A 27 -13.98 -9.93 -21.82
C SER A 27 -12.48 -9.83 -21.52
N ASN A 28 -12.07 -8.99 -20.57
CA ASN A 28 -10.67 -8.74 -20.21
C ASN A 28 -10.47 -8.80 -18.69
N ASN A 29 -11.06 -9.80 -18.02
CA ASN A 29 -11.18 -9.85 -16.56
C ASN A 29 -9.88 -10.19 -15.78
N VAL A 30 -8.72 -10.19 -16.45
CA VAL A 30 -7.42 -10.49 -15.84
C VAL A 30 -6.55 -9.23 -15.84
N THR A 31 -6.10 -8.83 -14.66
CA THR A 31 -5.08 -7.79 -14.50
C THR A 31 -3.73 -8.44 -14.22
N VAL A 32 -2.76 -8.23 -15.10
CA VAL A 32 -1.38 -8.71 -14.92
C VAL A 32 -0.54 -7.58 -14.34
N ILE A 33 0.11 -7.84 -13.21
CA ILE A 33 1.08 -6.92 -12.60
C ILE A 33 2.48 -7.45 -12.88
N HIS A 34 3.19 -6.77 -13.78
CA HIS A 34 4.53 -7.14 -14.20
C HIS A 34 5.58 -6.17 -13.64
N GLY A 35 6.77 -6.69 -13.35
CA GLY A 35 7.92 -5.91 -12.92
C GLY A 35 9.06 -6.83 -12.50
N ASP A 36 10.25 -6.28 -12.33
CA ASP A 36 11.46 -7.04 -12.00
C ASP A 36 11.46 -7.59 -10.57
N ASN A 37 12.42 -8.45 -10.26
CA ASN A 37 12.63 -8.90 -8.89
C ASN A 37 12.99 -7.70 -7.99
N GLY A 38 12.39 -7.62 -6.81
CA GLY A 38 12.53 -6.46 -5.92
C GLY A 38 11.64 -5.27 -6.26
N SER A 39 10.90 -5.26 -7.38
CA SER A 39 10.04 -4.12 -7.76
C SER A 39 8.82 -3.89 -6.86
N GLY A 40 8.52 -4.83 -5.96
CA GLY A 40 7.42 -4.70 -5.01
C GLY A 40 6.17 -5.52 -5.29
N LYS A 41 6.19 -6.46 -6.25
CA LYS A 41 5.02 -7.33 -6.56
C LYS A 41 4.47 -8.07 -5.32
N THR A 42 5.33 -8.74 -4.56
CA THR A 42 4.93 -9.44 -3.31
C THR A 42 4.46 -8.46 -2.24
N THR A 43 5.03 -7.25 -2.21
CA THR A 43 4.61 -6.18 -1.31
C THR A 43 3.22 -5.67 -1.65
N LEU A 44 2.90 -5.53 -2.93
CA LEU A 44 1.58 -5.14 -3.40
C LEU A 44 0.52 -6.18 -3.02
N LEU A 45 0.86 -7.47 -3.12
CA LEU A 45 0.00 -8.55 -2.60
C LEU A 45 -0.19 -8.44 -1.07
N ASN A 46 0.88 -8.14 -0.34
CA ASN A 46 0.82 -7.97 1.12
C ASN A 46 0.05 -6.70 1.55
N ALA A 47 -0.12 -5.70 0.67
CA ALA A 47 -0.93 -4.53 0.98
C ALA A 47 -2.39 -4.92 1.30
N PHE A 48 -2.92 -5.98 0.68
CA PHE A 48 -4.25 -6.50 1.00
C PHE A 48 -4.30 -7.15 2.39
N LEU A 49 -3.29 -7.94 2.75
CA LEU A 49 -3.20 -8.56 4.08
C LEU A 49 -3.09 -7.50 5.17
N TRP A 50 -2.24 -6.48 4.93
CA TRP A 50 -2.10 -5.38 5.87
C TRP A 50 -3.40 -4.60 5.98
N LEU A 51 -4.04 -4.24 4.87
CA LEU A 51 -5.33 -3.54 4.85
C LEU A 51 -6.38 -4.27 5.70
N PHE A 52 -6.67 -5.53 5.39
CA PHE A 52 -7.79 -6.25 5.98
C PHE A 52 -7.48 -6.83 7.37
N TYR A 53 -6.25 -7.27 7.62
CA TYR A 53 -5.92 -8.08 8.80
C TYR A 53 -4.82 -7.47 9.68
N ASN A 54 -4.22 -6.34 9.28
CA ASN A 54 -3.03 -5.79 9.94
C ASN A 54 -1.81 -6.72 9.92
N GLU A 55 -1.72 -7.59 8.91
CA GLU A 55 -0.68 -8.60 8.79
C GLU A 55 0.29 -8.29 7.65
N LEU A 56 1.59 -8.50 7.88
CA LEU A 56 2.63 -8.42 6.87
C LEU A 56 3.51 -9.67 6.93
N THR A 57 3.51 -10.44 5.84
CA THR A 57 4.33 -11.64 5.68
C THR A 57 5.60 -11.33 4.90
N LEU A 58 6.30 -10.28 5.32
CA LEU A 58 7.55 -9.79 4.71
C LEU A 58 8.64 -9.68 5.78
N PRO A 59 9.93 -9.74 5.40
CA PRO A 59 11.02 -9.41 6.32
C PRO A 59 10.84 -8.01 6.90
N GLN A 60 11.14 -7.87 8.19
CA GLN A 60 10.99 -6.63 8.97
C GLN A 60 9.56 -6.08 8.87
N PRO A 61 8.55 -6.76 9.44
CA PRO A 61 7.14 -6.40 9.31
C PRO A 61 6.81 -5.02 9.89
N ASP A 62 7.62 -4.52 10.84
CA ASP A 62 7.45 -3.20 11.45
C ASP A 62 7.90 -2.05 10.52
N LYS A 63 8.74 -2.33 9.51
CA LYS A 63 9.16 -1.33 8.51
C LYS A 63 8.05 -1.14 7.47
N ILE A 64 6.98 -0.45 7.83
CA ILE A 64 5.82 -0.24 6.94
C ILE A 64 6.00 0.99 6.07
N VAL A 65 6.46 2.11 6.65
CA VAL A 65 6.61 3.37 5.93
C VAL A 65 7.84 3.36 5.04
N THR A 66 7.75 4.01 3.88
CA THR A 66 8.90 4.16 2.98
C THR A 66 10.04 4.92 3.66
N GLU A 67 11.25 4.35 3.63
CA GLU A 67 12.46 4.97 4.20
C GLU A 67 12.71 6.36 3.61
N ARG A 68 12.57 6.53 2.30
CA ARG A 68 12.65 7.84 1.64
C ARG A 68 11.65 8.87 2.18
N ALA A 69 10.42 8.46 2.47
CA ALA A 69 9.39 9.37 3.00
C ALA A 69 9.70 9.81 4.44
N LEU A 70 10.34 8.95 5.24
CA LEU A 70 10.88 9.31 6.55
C LEU A 70 12.13 10.18 6.44
N ASP A 71 13.01 9.91 5.49
CA ASP A 71 14.26 10.66 5.32
C ASP A 71 14.00 12.11 4.89
N GLU A 72 13.10 12.32 3.93
CA GLU A 72 12.72 13.66 3.47
C GLU A 72 11.84 14.43 4.48
N ALA A 73 11.27 13.73 5.47
CA ALA A 73 10.46 14.34 6.51
C ALA A 73 11.32 15.17 7.49
N SER A 74 10.76 16.29 7.95
CA SER A 74 11.33 17.07 9.04
C SER A 74 11.23 16.30 10.36
N VAL A 75 12.17 16.52 11.28
CA VAL A 75 12.08 15.98 12.64
C VAL A 75 10.75 16.44 13.28
N ASN A 76 10.10 15.52 13.98
CA ASN A 76 8.76 15.64 14.56
C ASN A 76 7.59 15.73 13.55
N SER A 77 7.85 15.68 12.24
CA SER A 77 6.77 15.60 11.27
C SER A 77 6.16 14.20 11.22
N ARG A 78 4.87 14.16 10.88
CA ARG A 78 4.07 12.94 10.78
C ARG A 78 4.03 12.47 9.33
N VAL A 79 4.43 11.22 9.10
CA VAL A 79 4.46 10.58 7.77
C VAL A 79 3.44 9.44 7.76
N PRO A 80 2.32 9.57 7.04
CA PRO A 80 1.34 8.50 6.93
C PRO A 80 1.82 7.44 5.94
N ALA A 81 1.67 6.17 6.32
CA ALA A 81 1.59 5.04 5.40
C ALA A 81 0.13 4.58 5.32
N ARG A 82 -0.41 4.43 4.11
CA ARG A 82 -1.82 4.11 3.90
C ARG A 82 -2.01 3.11 2.76
N VAL A 83 -2.99 2.24 2.90
CA VAL A 83 -3.54 1.41 1.83
C VAL A 83 -5.04 1.65 1.77
N LYS A 84 -5.57 1.94 0.59
CA LYS A 84 -6.99 2.14 0.33
C LYS A 84 -7.41 1.26 -0.84
N LEU A 85 -8.50 0.52 -0.69
CA LEU A 85 -9.06 -0.35 -1.71
C LEU A 85 -10.52 -0.01 -1.95
N GLU A 86 -10.84 0.27 -3.21
CA GLU A 86 -12.20 0.41 -3.70
C GLU A 86 -12.59 -0.90 -4.39
N PHE A 87 -13.73 -1.47 -3.99
CA PHE A 87 -14.21 -2.74 -4.53
C PHE A 87 -15.74 -2.81 -4.49
N LYS A 88 -16.30 -3.75 -5.23
CA LYS A 88 -17.72 -4.07 -5.22
C LYS A 88 -17.93 -5.46 -4.63
N ASP A 89 -18.93 -5.61 -3.77
CA ASP A 89 -19.34 -6.92 -3.27
C ASP A 89 -20.85 -6.99 -3.11
N GLN A 90 -21.46 -8.08 -3.58
CA GLN A 90 -22.92 -8.28 -3.55
C GLN A 90 -23.73 -7.07 -4.09
N GLY A 91 -23.24 -6.45 -5.17
CA GLY A 91 -23.90 -5.29 -5.78
C GLY A 91 -23.65 -3.94 -5.10
N ARG A 92 -23.02 -3.92 -3.92
CA ARG A 92 -22.69 -2.70 -3.18
C ARG A 92 -21.24 -2.28 -3.40
N GLN A 93 -20.99 -0.97 -3.37
CA GLN A 93 -19.64 -0.42 -3.47
C GLN A 93 -19.08 -0.17 -2.07
N TYR A 94 -17.81 -0.50 -1.88
CA TYR A 94 -17.11 -0.37 -0.62
C TYR A 94 -15.77 0.32 -0.82
N THR A 95 -15.32 0.99 0.24
CA THR A 95 -13.95 1.46 0.41
C THR A 95 -13.43 0.91 1.72
N ALA A 96 -12.35 0.14 1.66
CA ALA A 96 -11.57 -0.25 2.84
C ALA A 96 -10.31 0.62 2.88
N GLU A 97 -9.97 1.15 4.04
CA GLU A 97 -8.77 1.96 4.23
C GLU A 97 -8.09 1.61 5.55
N ARG A 98 -6.76 1.53 5.53
CA ARG A 98 -5.92 1.47 6.72
C ARG A 98 -4.82 2.51 6.60
N THR A 99 -4.62 3.26 7.68
CA THR A 99 -3.57 4.27 7.81
C THR A 99 -2.81 4.05 9.11
N GLN A 100 -1.48 4.07 9.04
CA GLN A 100 -0.59 4.13 10.19
C GLN A 100 0.33 5.33 10.05
N VAL A 101 0.46 6.12 11.12
CA VAL A 101 1.24 7.36 11.11
C VAL A 101 2.54 7.15 11.84
N PHE A 102 3.63 7.47 11.17
CA PHE A 102 4.99 7.43 11.70
C PHE A 102 5.46 8.84 12.00
N GLN A 103 6.38 9.00 12.93
CA GLN A 103 6.99 10.28 13.25
C GLN A 103 8.49 10.13 13.21
N LYS A 104 9.17 11.05 12.53
CA LYS A 104 10.63 11.15 12.58
C LYS A 104 11.04 11.71 13.94
N GLN A 105 11.73 10.92 14.75
CA GLN A 105 12.22 11.30 16.08
C GLN A 105 13.60 11.95 16.02
N SER A 106 14.45 11.54 15.08
CA SER A 106 15.81 12.05 14.91
C SER A 106 16.26 12.06 13.45
N GLN A 107 17.41 12.70 13.16
CA GLN A 107 18.01 12.67 11.82
C GLN A 107 18.57 11.29 11.44
N THR A 108 18.66 10.34 12.38
CA THR A 108 19.33 9.03 12.22
C THR A 108 18.39 7.83 12.25
N ASP A 109 17.07 8.00 12.15
CA ASP A 109 16.06 6.94 12.36
C ASP A 109 15.96 5.86 11.25
N LEU A 110 16.99 5.71 10.38
CA LEU A 110 16.98 4.78 9.23
C LEU A 110 17.43 3.36 9.56
#